data_AF-A0A519L4H3-F1
#
_entry.id   AF-A0A519L4H3-F1
#
_cell.length_a   1.000
_cell.length_b   1.000
_cell.length_c   1.000
_cell.angle_alpha   90.00
_cell.angle_beta   90.00
_cell.angle_gamma   90.00
#
_symmetry.space_group_name_H-M   'P 1'
#
loop_
_entity.id
_entity.type
_entity.pdbx_description
1 polymer ?
#
loop_
_entity_poly.entity_id
_entity_poly.type
_entity_poly.pdbx_seq_one_letter_code
_entity_poly.pdbx_strand_id
1 'polypeptide(L)'
;MERRALLGLAALATAAAATPVAASSGGGGGSSGSTYLGLPTVTGNVRRPGGRLGIMTVEIGVDTPDAALRARVAQSAPRLRAAYARTVQQQASILLPGAAPDIERLVAALQTATNTVMGRAGARLLIGTVMVV
;
A
#
# COMPACT_ATOMS: atom_id res chain seq x y z
N MET A 1 46.88 -36.65 3.57
CA MET A 1 45.58 -37.15 3.10
C MET A 1 44.84 -37.74 4.28
N GLU A 2 43.96 -36.97 4.91
CA GLU A 2 43.02 -37.45 5.95
C GLU A 2 41.65 -36.85 5.56
N ARG A 3 41.11 -37.37 4.47
CA ARG A 3 39.96 -36.81 3.72
C ARG A 3 38.64 -37.52 4.08
N ARG A 4 38.55 -38.07 5.29
CA ARG A 4 37.44 -38.94 5.71
C ARG A 4 36.81 -38.61 7.07
N ALA A 5 37.21 -37.52 7.73
CA ALA A 5 36.69 -37.18 9.07
C ALA A 5 35.45 -36.27 9.09
N LEU A 6 34.88 -35.88 7.93
CA LEU A 6 33.81 -34.87 7.86
C LEU A 6 32.49 -35.34 7.24
N LEU A 7 32.18 -36.65 7.27
CA LEU A 7 30.92 -37.20 6.75
C LEU A 7 30.07 -37.87 7.84
N GLY A 8 30.03 -37.30 9.04
CA GLY A 8 29.38 -37.95 10.17
C GLY A 8 28.88 -36.99 11.24
N LEU A 9 28.10 -35.97 10.88
CA LEU A 9 27.29 -35.28 11.88
C LEU A 9 25.90 -34.91 11.34
N ALA A 10 24.94 -35.75 11.73
CA ALA A 10 23.59 -35.37 12.09
C ALA A 10 22.73 -34.72 10.99
N ALA A 11 22.19 -35.60 10.14
CA ALA A 11 20.80 -35.50 9.74
C ALA A 11 19.92 -35.44 11.00
N LEU A 12 19.52 -34.24 11.41
CA LEU A 12 18.44 -33.99 12.37
C LEU A 12 17.62 -32.81 11.88
N ALA A 13 16.46 -33.18 11.34
CA ALA A 13 15.23 -32.42 11.22
C ALA A 13 15.23 -31.02 11.84
N THR A 14 14.97 -30.02 11.01
CA THR A 14 13.83 -29.12 11.23
C THR A 14 13.40 -28.57 9.88
N ALA A 15 12.33 -29.15 9.35
CA ALA A 15 11.53 -28.53 8.32
C ALA A 15 10.96 -27.23 8.90
N ALA A 16 11.71 -26.14 8.76
CA ALA A 16 11.16 -24.80 8.88
C ALA A 16 10.34 -24.56 7.62
N ALA A 17 9.12 -25.09 7.62
CA ALA A 17 8.09 -24.68 6.70
C ALA A 17 7.91 -23.16 6.88
N ALA A 18 8.50 -22.38 5.98
CA ALA A 18 8.20 -20.98 5.82
C ALA A 18 6.74 -20.91 5.34
N THR A 19 5.80 -20.93 6.28
CA THR A 19 4.41 -20.56 6.03
C THR A 19 4.45 -19.12 5.54
N PRO A 20 4.05 -18.82 4.29
CA PRO A 20 3.91 -17.43 3.87
C PRO A 20 2.88 -16.80 4.79
N VAL A 21 3.30 -15.83 5.59
CA VAL A 21 2.35 -15.02 6.37
C VAL A 21 1.54 -14.24 5.34
N ALA A 22 0.32 -14.68 5.11
CA ALA A 22 -0.65 -13.91 4.36
C ALA A 22 -0.93 -12.66 5.20
N ALA A 23 -0.31 -11.55 4.82
CA ALA A 23 -0.65 -10.25 5.36
C ALA A 23 -2.14 -10.01 5.03
N SER A 24 -3.00 -10.23 6.01
CA SER A 24 -4.40 -9.82 5.96
C SER A 24 -4.40 -8.30 5.83
N SER A 25 -4.56 -7.81 4.60
CA SER A 25 -4.83 -6.40 4.36
C SER A 25 -6.09 -6.04 5.14
N GLY A 26 -5.93 -5.24 6.20
CA GLY A 26 -7.02 -4.74 7.01
C GLY A 26 -8.16 -4.27 6.12
N GLY A 27 -9.29 -4.97 6.21
CA GLY A 27 -10.51 -4.65 5.49
C GLY A 27 -11.09 -3.39 6.07
N GLY A 28 -10.82 -2.25 5.42
CA GLY A 28 -11.63 -1.05 5.53
C GLY A 28 -13.01 -1.35 4.94
N GLY A 29 -13.94 -1.73 5.81
CA GLY A 29 -15.33 -2.00 5.47
C GLY A 29 -16.06 -0.76 4.98
N GLY A 30 -16.91 -0.94 3.97
CA GLY A 30 -17.83 0.09 3.49
C GLY A 30 -18.33 -0.18 2.08
N SER A 31 -19.19 -1.19 1.91
CA SER A 31 -20.02 -1.30 0.70
C SER A 31 -21.09 -0.21 0.74
N SER A 32 -21.11 0.71 -0.22
CA SER A 32 -22.32 1.47 -0.59
C SER A 32 -22.16 2.08 -1.98
N GLY A 33 -22.78 1.43 -2.97
CA GLY A 33 -22.80 1.81 -4.38
C GLY A 33 -22.10 0.78 -5.26
N SER A 34 -22.78 0.30 -6.30
CA SER A 34 -22.28 -0.65 -7.33
C SER A 34 -21.00 -0.23 -8.06
N THR A 35 -20.43 0.90 -7.67
CA THR A 35 -19.45 1.72 -8.36
C THR A 35 -18.17 1.88 -7.53
N TYR A 36 -18.26 1.68 -6.22
CA TYR A 36 -17.18 1.89 -5.27
C TYR A 36 -16.33 0.63 -5.07
N LEU A 37 -15.01 0.76 -5.22
CA LEU A 37 -14.05 -0.26 -4.83
C LEU A 37 -13.22 0.28 -3.66
N GLY A 38 -13.49 -0.24 -2.45
CA GLY A 38 -12.67 0.02 -1.27
C GLY A 38 -11.28 -0.57 -1.48
N LEU A 39 -10.24 0.26 -1.36
CA LEU A 39 -8.85 -0.18 -1.38
C LEU A 39 -8.31 -0.23 0.05
N PRO A 40 -7.28 -1.05 0.32
CA PRO A 40 -6.70 -1.11 1.65
C PRO A 40 -6.04 0.22 2.02
N THR A 41 -5.99 0.46 3.33
CA THR A 41 -5.25 1.55 3.93
C THR A 41 -3.77 1.51 3.54
N VAL A 42 -3.20 2.67 3.21
CA VAL A 42 -1.80 2.82 2.82
C VAL A 42 -1.06 3.64 3.86
N THR A 43 0.13 3.17 4.27
CA THR A 43 0.95 3.83 5.29
C THR A 43 2.27 4.35 4.72
N GLY A 44 2.72 5.51 5.19
CA GLY A 44 4.03 6.10 4.90
C GLY A 44 4.73 6.60 6.17
N ASN A 45 6.05 6.67 6.15
CA ASN A 45 6.84 7.15 7.29
C ASN A 45 7.04 8.66 7.20
N VAL A 46 6.74 9.38 8.27
CA VAL A 46 6.98 10.82 8.41
C VAL A 46 8.05 11.10 9.46
N ARG A 47 8.66 12.28 9.40
CA ARG A 47 9.49 12.77 10.51
C ARG A 47 8.64 13.61 11.45
N ARG A 48 8.70 13.30 12.75
CA ARG A 48 8.07 14.11 13.81
C ARG A 48 9.02 15.18 14.34
N PRO A 49 8.49 16.21 15.01
CA PRO A 49 9.30 17.12 15.82
C PRO A 49 10.18 16.31 16.79
N GLY A 50 11.47 16.64 16.87
CA GLY A 50 12.44 15.86 17.63
C GLY A 50 13.07 14.67 16.88
N GLY A 51 12.83 14.53 15.57
CA GLY A 51 13.58 13.61 14.70
C GLY A 51 13.13 12.14 14.74
N ARG A 52 12.15 11.79 15.56
CA ARG A 52 11.55 10.45 15.61
C ARG A 52 10.71 10.16 14.37
N LEU A 53 10.60 8.90 13.99
CA LEU A 53 9.69 8.47 12.93
C LEU A 53 8.24 8.45 13.44
N GLY A 54 7.31 8.93 12.62
CA GLY A 54 5.87 8.79 12.79
C GLY A 54 5.26 8.06 11.60
N ILE A 55 3.97 7.75 11.69
CA ILE A 55 3.24 7.02 10.63
C ILE A 55 2.15 7.92 10.09
N MET A 56 2.11 8.07 8.76
CA MET A 56 0.99 8.65 8.03
C MET A 56 0.15 7.51 7.46
N THR A 57 -1.13 7.46 7.82
CA THR A 57 -2.10 6.45 7.37
C THR A 57 -3.14 7.13 6.48
N VAL A 58 -3.38 6.56 5.30
CA VAL A 58 -4.30 7.08 4.29
C VAL A 58 -5.28 5.98 3.89
N GLU A 59 -6.57 6.20 4.13
CA GLU A 59 -7.66 5.37 3.61
C GLU A 59 -8.02 5.82 2.18
N ILE A 60 -8.01 4.89 1.23
CA ILE A 60 -8.20 5.18 -0.20
C ILE A 60 -9.33 4.32 -0.76
N GLY A 61 -10.15 4.89 -1.64
CA GLY A 61 -11.12 4.19 -2.47
C GLY A 61 -11.03 4.64 -3.92
N VAL A 62 -11.60 3.85 -4.83
CA VAL A 62 -11.75 4.25 -6.23
C VAL A 62 -13.20 4.13 -6.63
N ASP A 63 -13.76 5.22 -7.13
CA ASP A 63 -15.08 5.26 -7.75
C ASP A 63 -14.96 5.04 -9.26
N THR A 64 -15.68 4.04 -9.76
CA THR A 64 -15.62 3.60 -11.17
C THR A 64 -17.03 3.35 -11.75
N PRO A 65 -17.66 4.36 -12.38
CA PRO A 65 -19.04 4.29 -12.92
C PRO A 65 -19.25 3.16 -13.93
N ASP A 66 -18.27 2.92 -14.79
CA ASP A 66 -18.33 1.90 -15.84
C ASP A 66 -17.93 0.49 -15.34
N ALA A 67 -18.74 -0.51 -15.69
CA ALA A 67 -18.48 -1.91 -15.35
C ALA A 67 -17.21 -2.48 -16.00
N ALA A 68 -16.87 -2.08 -17.23
CA ALA A 68 -15.66 -2.54 -17.91
C ALA A 68 -14.40 -1.94 -17.26
N LEU A 69 -14.45 -0.65 -16.90
CA LEU A 69 -13.41 -0.02 -16.09
C LEU A 69 -13.25 -0.71 -14.73
N ARG A 70 -14.35 -1.07 -14.05
CA ARG A 70 -14.32 -1.69 -12.73
C ARG A 70 -13.62 -3.05 -12.75
N ALA A 71 -13.91 -3.89 -13.73
CA ALA A 71 -13.21 -5.17 -13.91
C ALA A 71 -11.69 -4.96 -14.08
N ARG A 72 -11.30 -3.92 -14.82
CA ARG A 72 -9.89 -3.58 -15.03
C ARG A 72 -9.21 -3.01 -13.79
N VAL A 73 -9.91 -2.21 -12.98
CA VAL A 73 -9.44 -1.76 -11.66
C VAL A 73 -9.21 -2.98 -10.76
N ALA A 74 -10.16 -3.92 -10.71
CA ALA A 74 -10.03 -5.14 -9.91
C ALA A 74 -8.83 -6.00 -10.35
N GLN A 75 -8.64 -6.19 -11.67
CA GLN A 75 -7.47 -6.88 -12.21
C GLN A 75 -6.16 -6.14 -11.94
N SER A 76 -6.19 -4.81 -11.88
CA SER A 76 -5.02 -3.95 -11.64
C SER A 76 -4.81 -3.61 -10.15
N ALA A 77 -5.62 -4.16 -9.24
CA ALA A 77 -5.55 -3.89 -7.82
C ALA A 77 -4.14 -4.02 -7.21
N PRO A 78 -3.33 -5.06 -7.50
CA PRO A 78 -1.97 -5.13 -6.94
C PRO A 78 -1.04 -4.02 -7.46
N ARG A 79 -1.21 -3.60 -8.72
CA ARG A 79 -0.43 -2.50 -9.31
C ARG A 79 -0.84 -1.14 -8.72
N LEU A 80 -2.14 -0.93 -8.54
CA LEU A 80 -2.68 0.25 -7.88
C LEU A 80 -2.16 0.36 -6.45
N ARG A 81 -2.19 -0.75 -5.68
CA ARG A 81 -1.63 -0.78 -4.32
C ARG A 81 -0.15 -0.39 -4.30
N ALA A 82 0.66 -0.94 -5.19
CA ALA A 82 2.08 -0.59 -5.28
C ALA A 82 2.31 0.88 -5.64
N ALA A 83 1.51 1.42 -6.57
CA ALA A 83 1.57 2.82 -6.95
C ALA A 83 1.18 3.74 -5.78
N TYR A 84 0.09 3.45 -5.08
CA TYR A 84 -0.35 4.24 -3.93
C TYR A 84 0.65 4.17 -2.78
N ALA A 85 1.19 3.00 -2.45
CA ALA A 85 2.23 2.86 -1.44
C ALA A 85 3.43 3.76 -1.75
N ARG A 86 3.91 3.74 -2.99
CA ARG A 86 5.01 4.61 -3.44
C ARG A 86 4.66 6.09 -3.31
N THR A 87 3.49 6.50 -3.78
CA THR A 87 3.07 7.90 -3.75
C THR A 87 2.90 8.42 -2.32
N VAL A 88 2.23 7.65 -1.45
CA VAL A 88 2.05 8.00 -0.03
C VAL A 88 3.41 8.10 0.67
N GLN A 89 4.33 7.16 0.39
CA GLN A 89 5.67 7.19 0.98
C GLN A 89 6.48 8.41 0.52
N GLN A 90 6.36 8.81 -0.76
CA GLN A 90 6.97 10.04 -1.27
C GLN A 90 6.38 11.29 -0.60
N GLN A 91 5.05 11.39 -0.50
CA GLN A 91 4.39 12.52 0.18
C GLN A 91 4.71 12.58 1.68
N ALA A 92 4.85 11.43 2.34
CA ALA A 92 5.24 11.36 3.74
C ALA A 92 6.69 11.83 3.96
N SER A 93 7.60 11.49 3.03
CA SER A 93 9.03 11.81 3.15
C SER A 93 9.36 13.30 3.04
N ILE A 94 8.51 14.06 2.35
CA ILE A 94 8.66 15.50 2.13
C ILE A 94 7.83 16.34 3.09
N LEU A 95 7.04 15.70 3.97
CA LEU A 95 6.27 16.37 5.00
C LEU A 95 7.24 17.01 6.02
N LEU A 96 7.02 18.30 6.31
CA LEU A 96 7.81 18.99 7.32
C LEU A 96 7.45 18.46 8.73
N PRO A 97 8.42 18.33 9.65
CA PRO A 97 8.14 17.82 10.99
C PRO A 97 7.09 18.67 11.73
N GLY A 98 5.98 18.03 12.11
CA GLY A 98 4.86 18.68 12.81
C GLY A 98 3.91 19.48 11.91
N ALA A 99 4.14 19.52 10.60
CA ALA A 99 3.20 20.11 9.66
C ALA A 99 2.05 19.14 9.35
N ALA A 100 0.86 19.70 9.09
CA ALA A 100 -0.26 18.93 8.58
C ALA A 100 0.00 18.49 7.12
N PRO A 101 -0.47 17.31 6.70
CA PRO A 101 -0.38 16.87 5.32
C PRO A 101 -1.21 17.76 4.39
N ASP A 102 -0.60 18.16 3.28
CA ASP A 102 -1.28 18.88 2.20
C ASP A 102 -2.17 17.88 1.41
N ILE A 103 -3.47 17.95 1.67
CA ILE A 103 -4.44 17.01 1.11
C ILE A 103 -4.65 17.25 -0.39
N GLU A 104 -4.65 18.50 -0.84
CA GLU A 104 -4.83 18.83 -2.27
C GLU A 104 -3.70 18.23 -3.11
N ARG A 105 -2.46 18.40 -2.63
CA ARG A 105 -1.30 17.81 -3.28
C ARG A 105 -1.32 16.28 -3.24
N LEU A 106 -1.74 15.70 -2.11
CA LEU A 106 -1.86 14.24 -1.97
C LEU A 106 -2.89 13.66 -2.95
N VAL A 107 -4.07 14.29 -3.06
CA VAL A 107 -5.13 13.92 -4.01
C VAL A 107 -4.63 13.99 -5.43
N ALA A 108 -3.99 15.10 -5.82
CA ALA A 108 -3.46 15.27 -7.18
C ALA A 108 -2.41 14.19 -7.52
N ALA A 109 -1.51 13.89 -6.59
CA ALA A 109 -0.47 12.88 -6.78
C ALA A 109 -1.06 11.45 -6.90
N LEU A 110 -2.01 11.10 -6.04
CA LEU A 110 -2.67 9.80 -6.06
C LEU A 110 -3.61 9.62 -7.27
N GLN A 111 -4.31 10.68 -7.70
CA GLN A 111 -5.10 10.65 -8.92
C GLN A 111 -4.20 10.47 -10.15
N THR A 112 -3.04 11.13 -10.18
CA THR A 112 -2.04 10.95 -11.24
C THR A 112 -1.53 9.51 -11.28
N ALA A 113 -1.20 8.93 -10.12
CA ALA A 113 -0.81 7.53 -10.01
C ALA A 113 -1.90 6.58 -10.52
N THR A 114 -3.16 6.86 -10.19
CA THR A 114 -4.33 6.10 -10.68
C THR A 114 -4.42 6.14 -12.19
N ASN A 115 -4.31 7.34 -12.78
CA ASN A 115 -4.37 7.54 -14.23
C ASN A 115 -3.22 6.81 -14.94
N THR A 116 -2.01 6.83 -14.38
CA THR A 116 -0.84 6.12 -14.93
C THR A 116 -1.04 4.61 -14.93
N VAL A 117 -1.55 4.02 -13.84
CA VAL A 117 -1.79 2.57 -13.77
C VAL A 117 -2.93 2.15 -14.70
N MET A 118 -3.96 2.98 -14.80
CA MET A 118 -5.09 2.71 -15.69
C MET A 118 -4.79 3.04 -17.15
N GLY A 119 -3.80 3.88 -17.47
CA GLY A 119 -3.49 4.28 -18.85
C GLY A 119 -4.60 5.08 -19.55
N ARG A 120 -5.67 5.45 -18.83
CA ARG A 120 -6.77 6.31 -19.27
C ARG A 120 -7.44 6.96 -18.07
N ALA A 121 -7.94 8.19 -18.25
CA ALA A 121 -8.75 8.86 -17.24
C ALA A 121 -10.12 8.18 -17.12
N GLY A 122 -10.68 8.12 -15.91
CA GLY A 122 -12.04 7.58 -15.69
C GLY A 122 -12.25 6.91 -14.33
N ALA A 123 -11.19 6.58 -13.61
CA ALA A 123 -11.25 6.14 -12.21
C ALA A 123 -11.06 7.37 -11.30
N ARG A 124 -12.05 7.69 -10.46
CA ARG A 124 -11.94 8.78 -9.48
C ARG A 124 -11.38 8.23 -8.17
N LEU A 125 -10.30 8.85 -7.70
CA LEU A 125 -9.77 8.59 -6.38
C LEU A 125 -10.69 9.20 -5.31
N LEU A 126 -10.95 8.44 -4.26
CA LEU A 126 -11.59 8.89 -3.04
C LEU A 126 -10.62 8.71 -1.88
N ILE A 127 -10.58 9.69 -0.99
CA ILE A 127 -9.81 9.62 0.26
C ILE A 127 -10.82 9.63 1.40
N GLY A 128 -10.73 8.64 2.29
CA GLY A 128 -11.59 8.55 3.47
C GLY A 128 -11.03 9.38 4.62
N THR A 129 -9.89 8.93 5.15
CA THR A 129 -9.22 9.55 6.29
C THR A 129 -7.72 9.63 6.05
N VAL A 130 -7.11 10.71 6.51
CA VAL A 130 -5.65 10.88 6.59
C VAL A 130 -5.29 11.20 8.02
N MET A 131 -4.43 10.37 8.61
CA MET A 131 -3.96 10.55 9.98
C MET A 131 -2.44 10.50 10.04
N VAL A 132 -1.84 11.38 10.82
CA VAL A 132 -0.40 11.36 11.11
C VAL A 132 -0.23 11.20 12.62
N VAL A 133 0.46 10.14 13.03
CA VAL A 133 0.71 9.79 14.43
C VAL A 133 2.18 9.88 14.78
#